data_AF-A0A089JN86-F1
#
_entry.id   AF-A0A089JN86-F1
#
_cell.length_a   1.000
_cell.length_b   1.000
_cell.length_c   1.000
_cell.angle_alpha   90.00
_cell.angle_beta   90.00
_cell.angle_gamma   90.00
#
_symmetry.space_group_name_H-M   'P 1'
#
loop_
_entity.id
_entity.type
_entity.pdbx_description
1 polymer ?
#
loop_
_entity_poly.entity_id
_entity_poly.type
_entity_poly.pdbx_seq_one_letter_code
_entity_poly.pdbx_strand_id
1 'polypeptide(L)'
;MSIQSGLGLLSATPSNWFMNSIAFWTFMLLGSMCIGGFFMFRKFLKVLPKADGKSKLDWQNYWVERSRSLWSDESKAFLDQLVQPVPSPFRDIAKHSIAAEIGKIAVESNAKEVTRDHCIKGYIVATPRRDNRFLVNFLEKNKIDYSAYQHLFK
;
A
#
# COMPACT_ATOMS: atom_id res chain seq x y z
N MET A 1 76.60 20.53 -8.16
CA MET A 1 75.41 20.69 -9.03
C MET A 1 74.74 19.32 -9.06
N SER A 2 73.90 19.02 -8.05
CA SER A 2 72.42 18.99 -8.18
C SER A 2 72.01 18.02 -9.29
N ILE A 3 71.25 16.94 -9.10
CA ILE A 3 70.09 16.70 -8.24
C ILE A 3 70.02 15.18 -8.03
N GLN A 4 69.98 14.71 -6.78
CA GLN A 4 69.69 13.30 -6.49
C GLN A 4 68.16 13.18 -6.38
N SER A 5 67.59 12.45 -7.32
CA SER A 5 66.16 12.29 -7.59
C SER A 5 65.40 11.82 -6.35
N GLY A 6 64.66 12.74 -5.73
CA GLY A 6 63.66 12.39 -4.72
C GLY A 6 62.41 11.85 -5.41
N LEU A 7 62.23 10.53 -5.44
CA LEU A 7 60.91 9.91 -5.60
C LEU A 7 60.90 8.46 -5.12
N GLY A 8 61.26 8.25 -3.85
CA GLY A 8 60.87 7.03 -3.15
C GLY A 8 59.39 7.16 -2.77
N LEU A 9 58.48 6.78 -3.68
CA LEU A 9 57.07 6.61 -3.36
C LEU A 9 56.98 5.63 -2.18
N LEU A 10 56.64 6.15 -1.01
CA LEU A 10 56.42 5.39 0.22
C LEU A 10 55.26 4.41 0.00
N SER A 11 55.56 3.19 -0.42
CA SER A 11 54.61 2.09 -0.40
C SER A 11 54.47 1.60 1.04
N ALA A 12 53.80 2.40 1.88
CA ALA A 12 53.31 1.92 3.17
C ALA A 12 52.22 0.89 2.87
N THR A 13 52.56 -0.40 2.89
CA THR A 13 51.56 -1.46 2.78
C THR A 13 50.56 -1.30 3.92
N PRO A 14 49.25 -1.22 3.63
CA PRO A 14 48.24 -1.08 4.68
C PRO A 14 48.34 -2.23 5.68
N SER A 15 48.04 -1.95 6.95
CA SER A 15 48.11 -3.00 7.98
C SER A 15 47.15 -4.14 7.66
N ASN A 16 47.54 -5.38 7.97
CA ASN A 16 46.70 -6.56 7.74
C ASN A 16 45.32 -6.43 8.41
N TRP A 17 45.25 -5.75 9.56
CA TRP A 17 43.99 -5.46 10.25
C TRP A 17 43.08 -4.51 9.46
N PHE A 18 43.65 -3.46 8.85
CA PHE A 18 42.91 -2.55 7.99
C PHE A 18 42.42 -3.25 6.71
N MET A 19 43.28 -4.05 6.08
CA MET A 19 42.89 -4.85 4.90
C MET A 19 41.77 -5.84 5.22
N ASN A 20 41.85 -6.55 6.34
CA ASN A 20 40.80 -7.48 6.78
C ASN A 20 39.49 -6.76 7.12
N SER A 21 39.56 -5.55 7.68
CA SER A 21 38.39 -4.73 7.97
C SER A 21 37.67 -4.32 6.68
N ILE A 22 38.42 -3.89 5.66
CA ILE A 22 37.85 -3.59 4.35
C ILE A 22 37.16 -4.82 3.76
N ALA A 23 37.85 -5.97 3.75
CA ALA A 23 37.29 -7.21 3.22
C ALA A 23 35.99 -7.60 3.94
N PHE A 24 35.97 -7.54 5.28
CA PHE A 24 34.77 -7.79 6.07
C PHE A 24 33.60 -6.87 5.68
N TRP A 25 33.83 -5.56 5.63
CA TRP A 25 32.80 -4.60 5.27
C TRP A 25 32.31 -4.76 3.83
N THR A 26 33.18 -5.14 2.89
CA THR A 26 32.77 -5.45 1.52
C THR A 26 31.76 -6.60 1.48
N PHE A 27 32.03 -7.72 2.15
CA PHE A 27 31.10 -8.85 2.18
C PHE A 27 29.83 -8.53 2.98
N MET A 28 29.94 -7.77 4.06
CA MET A 28 28.80 -7.36 4.88
C MET A 28 27.85 -6.43 4.11
N LEU A 29 28.38 -5.44 3.38
CA LEU A 29 27.60 -4.55 2.54
C LEU A 29 27.02 -5.27 1.33
N LEU A 30 27.78 -6.13 0.66
CA LEU A 30 27.28 -6.94 -0.46
C LEU A 30 26.14 -7.86 0.01
N GLY A 31 26.33 -8.55 1.14
CA GLY A 31 25.30 -9.38 1.74
C GLY A 31 24.04 -8.60 2.09
N SER A 32 24.17 -7.43 2.74
CA SER A 32 23.01 -6.59 3.08
C SER A 32 22.31 -6.03 1.85
N MET A 33 23.02 -5.67 0.78
CA MET A 33 22.43 -5.30 -0.50
C MET A 33 21.66 -6.46 -1.14
N CYS A 34 22.21 -7.68 -1.15
CA CYS A 34 21.51 -8.85 -1.70
C CYS A 34 20.23 -9.16 -0.91
N ILE A 35 20.31 -9.13 0.42
CA ILE A 35 19.15 -9.36 1.30
C ILE A 35 18.11 -8.26 1.09
N GLY A 36 18.51 -6.99 1.13
CA GLY A 36 17.61 -5.85 0.90
C GLY A 36 16.96 -5.90 -0.49
N GLY A 37 17.74 -6.25 -1.51
CA GLY A 37 17.27 -6.47 -2.89
C GLY A 37 16.23 -7.58 -2.99
N PHE A 38 16.46 -8.72 -2.33
CA PHE A 38 15.49 -9.84 -2.29
C PHE A 38 14.13 -9.42 -1.71
N PHE A 39 14.13 -8.68 -0.60
CA PHE A 39 12.88 -8.19 0.01
C PHE A 39 12.15 -7.18 -0.88
N MET A 40 12.88 -6.22 -1.46
CA MET A 40 12.29 -5.24 -2.39
C MET A 40 11.76 -5.91 -3.66
N PHE A 41 12.48 -6.89 -4.19
CA PHE A 41 12.06 -7.64 -5.37
C PHE A 41 10.78 -8.45 -5.11
N ARG A 42 10.69 -9.15 -3.97
CA ARG A 42 9.45 -9.85 -3.58
C ARG A 42 8.26 -8.89 -3.44
N LYS A 43 8.50 -7.69 -2.91
CA LYS A 43 7.45 -6.66 -2.81
C LYS A 43 7.07 -6.14 -4.19
N PHE A 44 8.05 -5.92 -5.08
CA PHE A 44 7.86 -5.45 -6.45
C PHE A 44 7.03 -6.43 -7.29
N LEU A 45 7.30 -7.74 -7.21
CA LEU A 45 6.52 -8.76 -7.92
C LEU A 45 5.02 -8.74 -7.59
N LYS A 46 4.63 -8.21 -6.42
CA LYS A 46 3.22 -8.05 -6.04
C LYS A 46 2.54 -6.83 -6.66
N VAL A 47 3.31 -5.88 -7.18
CA VAL A 47 2.84 -4.60 -7.74
C VAL A 47 2.81 -4.64 -9.28
N LEU A 48 3.43 -5.66 -9.89
CA LEU A 48 3.38 -5.86 -11.34
C LEU A 48 1.94 -5.87 -11.86
N PRO A 49 1.70 -5.33 -13.08
CA PRO A 49 0.41 -5.37 -13.72
C PRO A 49 -0.09 -6.81 -13.81
N LYS A 50 -1.39 -7.00 -13.66
CA LYS A 50 -2.00 -8.32 -13.75
C LYS A 50 -2.02 -8.79 -15.22
N ALA A 51 -2.58 -9.96 -15.48
CA ALA A 51 -2.68 -10.54 -16.82
C ALA A 51 -3.38 -9.61 -17.85
N ASP A 52 -4.13 -8.62 -17.38
CA ASP A 52 -4.84 -7.60 -18.17
C ASP A 52 -4.00 -6.34 -18.45
N GLY A 53 -2.73 -6.29 -18.02
CA GLY A 53 -1.84 -5.14 -18.18
C GLY A 53 -2.16 -3.96 -17.27
N LYS A 54 -3.19 -4.06 -16.40
CA LYS A 54 -3.59 -2.99 -15.49
C LYS A 54 -3.14 -3.29 -14.07
N SER A 55 -2.70 -2.24 -13.36
CA SER A 55 -2.42 -2.33 -11.94
C SER A 55 -3.71 -2.34 -11.12
N LYS A 56 -3.60 -2.67 -9.83
CA LYS A 56 -4.73 -2.53 -8.89
C LYS A 56 -5.24 -1.07 -8.85
N LEU A 57 -4.33 -0.10 -8.93
CA LEU A 57 -4.67 1.32 -8.88
C LEU A 57 -5.44 1.75 -10.12
N ASP A 58 -5.08 1.27 -11.30
CA ASP A 58 -5.78 1.60 -12.56
C ASP A 58 -7.23 1.11 -12.52
N TRP A 59 -7.45 -0.08 -11.96
CA TRP A 59 -8.81 -0.59 -11.73
C TRP A 59 -9.58 0.23 -10.71
N GLN A 60 -8.92 0.71 -9.65
CA GLN A 60 -9.58 1.58 -8.68
C GLN A 60 -10.03 2.90 -9.33
N ASN A 61 -9.14 3.54 -10.10
CA ASN A 61 -9.45 4.77 -10.83
C ASN A 61 -10.62 4.55 -11.79
N TYR A 62 -10.60 3.44 -12.54
CA TYR A 62 -11.68 3.07 -13.47
C TYR A 62 -13.05 3.02 -12.78
N TRP A 63 -13.16 2.35 -11.62
CA TRP A 63 -14.44 2.23 -10.91
C TRP A 63 -14.88 3.53 -10.24
N VAL A 64 -13.93 4.33 -9.73
CA VAL A 64 -14.23 5.67 -9.18
C VAL A 64 -14.78 6.58 -10.27
N GLU A 65 -14.16 6.58 -11.45
CA GLU A 65 -14.62 7.38 -12.58
C GLU A 65 -15.98 6.90 -13.11
N ARG A 66 -16.14 5.58 -13.28
CA ARG A 66 -17.39 5.01 -13.79
C ARG A 66 -18.58 5.24 -12.88
N SER A 67 -18.35 5.23 -11.56
CA SER A 67 -19.41 5.44 -10.57
C SER A 67 -19.65 6.90 -10.24
N ARG A 68 -18.84 7.85 -10.74
CA ARG A 68 -18.86 9.27 -10.34
C ARG A 68 -20.26 9.90 -10.37
N SER A 69 -21.06 9.60 -11.39
CA SER A 69 -22.41 10.12 -11.54
C SER A 69 -23.44 9.52 -10.58
N LEU A 70 -23.14 8.38 -9.95
CA LEU A 70 -24.03 7.68 -9.02
C LEU A 70 -23.93 8.23 -7.59
N TRP A 71 -22.90 9.04 -7.28
CA TRP A 71 -22.64 9.54 -5.93
C TRP A 71 -23.49 10.76 -5.58
N SER A 72 -24.44 10.58 -4.67
CA SER A 72 -25.14 11.67 -3.98
C SER A 72 -24.26 12.31 -2.90
N ASP A 73 -24.58 13.53 -2.48
CA ASP A 73 -23.81 14.18 -1.41
C ASP A 73 -23.96 13.46 -0.06
N GLU A 74 -25.11 12.82 0.18
CA GLU A 74 -25.32 11.98 1.36
C GLU A 74 -24.38 10.75 1.36
N SER A 75 -24.24 10.07 0.21
CA SER A 75 -23.35 8.91 0.09
C SER A 75 -21.87 9.28 0.27
N LYS A 76 -21.46 10.47 -0.22
CA LYS A 76 -20.10 11.00 0.00
C LYS A 76 -19.86 11.33 1.47
N ALA A 77 -20.81 11.98 2.14
CA ALA A 77 -20.72 12.28 3.56
C ALA A 77 -20.66 11.01 4.41
N PHE A 78 -21.42 9.98 4.03
CA PHE A 78 -21.36 8.69 4.71
C PHE A 78 -20.02 7.97 4.48
N LEU A 79 -19.47 8.03 3.27
CA LEU A 79 -18.10 7.55 3.02
C LEU A 79 -17.10 8.27 3.94
N ASP A 80 -17.18 9.59 4.07
CA ASP A 80 -16.29 10.34 4.96
C ASP A 80 -16.38 9.89 6.42
N GLN A 81 -17.59 9.55 6.90
CA GLN A 81 -17.78 8.93 8.21
C GLN A 81 -17.08 7.57 8.30
N LEU A 82 -17.23 6.70 7.30
CA LEU A 82 -16.66 5.35 7.30
C LEU A 82 -15.12 5.34 7.36
N VAL A 83 -14.45 6.38 6.86
CA VAL A 83 -12.97 6.45 6.85
C VAL A 83 -12.41 7.21 8.07
N GLN A 84 -13.25 7.74 8.97
CA GLN A 84 -12.80 8.36 10.22
C GLN A 84 -11.85 7.52 11.09
N PRO A 85 -12.04 6.19 11.28
CA PRO A 85 -11.16 5.39 12.14
C PRO A 85 -9.77 5.18 11.54
N VAL A 86 -9.56 5.53 10.26
CA VAL A 86 -8.27 5.41 9.58
C VAL A 86 -7.36 6.59 10.00
N PRO A 87 -6.08 6.33 10.35
CA PRO A 87 -5.12 7.38 10.66
C PRO A 87 -4.93 8.35 9.48
N SER A 88 -4.77 9.64 9.80
CA SER A 88 -4.70 10.73 8.81
C SER A 88 -3.79 10.46 7.60
N PRO A 89 -2.54 9.96 7.77
CA PRO A 89 -1.62 9.73 6.64
C PRO A 89 -2.11 8.69 5.62
N PHE A 90 -3.07 7.84 5.99
CA PHE A 90 -3.59 6.76 5.15
C PHE A 90 -5.04 6.97 4.74
N ARG A 91 -5.69 8.02 5.25
CA ARG A 91 -7.13 8.24 5.09
C ARG A 91 -7.51 8.42 3.62
N ASP A 92 -6.76 9.21 2.86
CA ASP A 92 -7.08 9.46 1.45
C ASP A 92 -6.94 8.20 0.59
N ILE A 93 -5.89 7.41 0.84
CA ILE A 93 -5.65 6.14 0.15
C ILE A 93 -6.75 5.14 0.48
N ALA A 94 -7.15 5.05 1.77
CA ALA A 94 -8.25 4.19 2.20
C ALA A 94 -9.58 4.64 1.59
N LYS A 95 -9.89 5.95 1.64
CA LYS A 95 -11.09 6.55 1.05
C LYS A 95 -11.18 6.22 -0.44
N HIS A 96 -10.09 6.37 -1.18
CA HIS A 96 -10.05 6.04 -2.60
C HIS A 96 -10.31 4.55 -2.85
N SER A 97 -9.66 3.66 -2.08
CA SER A 97 -9.85 2.21 -2.22
C SER A 97 -11.28 1.77 -1.88
N ILE A 98 -11.89 2.36 -0.85
CA ILE A 98 -13.27 2.06 -0.45
C ILE A 98 -14.26 2.62 -1.48
N ALA A 99 -14.06 3.86 -1.95
CA ALA A 99 -14.88 4.46 -3.00
C ALA A 99 -14.86 3.63 -4.29
N ALA A 100 -13.70 3.12 -4.70
CA ALA A 100 -13.57 2.24 -5.85
C ALA A 100 -14.39 0.95 -5.69
N GLU A 101 -14.38 0.32 -4.51
CA GLU A 101 -15.15 -0.91 -4.26
C GLU A 101 -16.65 -0.63 -4.20
N ILE A 102 -17.08 0.45 -3.55
CA ILE A 102 -18.48 0.89 -3.53
C ILE A 102 -18.96 1.16 -4.96
N GLY A 103 -18.17 1.90 -5.74
CA GLY A 103 -18.47 2.23 -7.12
C GLY A 103 -18.57 0.98 -8.00
N LYS A 104 -17.67 0.02 -7.82
CA LYS A 104 -17.74 -1.28 -8.49
C LYS A 104 -19.05 -2.00 -8.18
N ILE A 105 -19.40 -2.15 -6.90
CA ILE A 105 -20.63 -2.85 -6.48
C ILE A 105 -21.87 -2.15 -7.05
N ALA A 106 -21.93 -0.81 -7.01
CA ALA A 106 -23.06 -0.04 -7.52
C ALA A 106 -23.22 -0.14 -9.05
N VAL A 107 -22.10 -0.13 -9.78
CA VAL A 107 -22.13 -0.29 -11.24
C VAL A 107 -22.49 -1.73 -11.63
N GLU A 108 -21.92 -2.73 -10.96
CA GLU A 108 -22.21 -4.15 -11.21
C GLU A 108 -23.67 -4.51 -10.86
N SER A 109 -24.25 -3.86 -9.83
CA SER A 109 -25.66 -4.04 -9.47
C SER A 109 -26.63 -3.25 -10.37
N ASN A 110 -26.13 -2.49 -11.36
CA ASN A 110 -26.92 -1.55 -12.17
C ASN A 110 -27.75 -0.57 -11.31
N ALA A 111 -27.21 -0.15 -10.17
CA ALA A 111 -27.87 0.81 -9.30
C ALA A 111 -27.93 2.18 -9.99
N LYS A 112 -29.04 2.89 -9.81
CA LYS A 112 -29.21 4.27 -10.30
C LYS A 112 -28.42 5.28 -9.47
N GLU A 113 -28.14 4.94 -8.21
CA GLU A 113 -27.43 5.77 -7.25
C GLU A 113 -26.72 4.91 -6.19
N VAL A 114 -25.69 5.48 -5.56
CA VAL A 114 -24.98 4.84 -4.44
C VAL A 114 -25.82 4.97 -3.17
N THR A 115 -26.42 3.86 -2.74
CA THR A 115 -27.17 3.81 -1.48
C THR A 115 -26.29 3.47 -0.28
N ARG A 116 -26.83 3.64 0.93
CA ARG A 116 -26.15 3.29 2.20
C ARG A 116 -25.69 1.82 2.23
N ASP A 117 -26.48 0.92 1.66
CA ASP A 117 -26.15 -0.51 1.56
C ASP A 117 -24.90 -0.76 0.70
N HIS A 118 -24.78 -0.06 -0.42
CA HIS A 118 -23.59 -0.13 -1.27
C HIS A 118 -22.35 0.36 -0.49
N CYS A 119 -22.49 1.44 0.29
CA CYS A 119 -21.41 1.96 1.13
C CYS A 119 -20.97 0.96 2.21
N ILE A 120 -21.91 0.36 2.94
CA ILE A 120 -21.62 -0.62 4.00
C ILE A 120 -20.96 -1.87 3.39
N LYS A 121 -21.54 -2.41 2.32
CA LYS A 121 -21.01 -3.59 1.63
C LYS A 121 -19.61 -3.32 1.07
N GLY A 122 -19.41 -2.18 0.40
CA GLY A 122 -18.12 -1.79 -0.15
C GLY A 122 -17.07 -1.56 0.94
N TYR A 123 -17.44 -0.98 2.07
CA TYR A 123 -16.54 -0.80 3.22
C TYR A 123 -16.08 -2.13 3.81
N ILE A 124 -16.99 -3.10 3.97
CA ILE A 124 -16.66 -4.44 4.48
C ILE A 124 -15.74 -5.17 3.50
N VAL A 125 -16.07 -5.18 2.20
CA VAL A 125 -15.29 -5.89 1.16
C VAL A 125 -13.91 -5.26 0.94
N ALA A 126 -13.81 -3.92 0.99
CA ALA A 126 -12.55 -3.22 0.81
C ALA A 126 -11.59 -3.39 2.00
N THR A 127 -12.13 -3.72 3.19
CA THR A 127 -11.34 -3.88 4.42
C THR A 127 -10.61 -5.23 4.42
N PRO A 128 -9.28 -5.26 4.65
CA PRO A 128 -8.56 -6.52 4.80
C PRO A 128 -9.05 -7.31 6.01
N ARG A 129 -9.17 -8.64 5.87
CA ARG A 129 -9.61 -9.56 6.96
C ARG A 129 -8.90 -9.35 8.31
N ARG A 130 -7.60 -9.04 8.26
CA ARG A 130 -6.78 -8.75 9.46
C ARG A 130 -7.28 -7.55 10.27
N ASP A 131 -7.98 -6.62 9.63
CA ASP A 131 -8.46 -5.37 10.21
C ASP A 131 -9.97 -5.40 10.53
N ASN A 132 -10.64 -6.56 10.34
CA ASN A 132 -12.08 -6.74 10.58
C ASN A 132 -12.52 -6.37 12.02
N ARG A 133 -11.63 -6.57 13.01
CA ARG A 133 -11.91 -6.18 14.40
C ARG A 133 -12.17 -4.67 14.55
N PHE A 134 -11.40 -3.83 13.86
CA PHE A 134 -11.58 -2.38 13.91
C PHE A 134 -12.84 -1.94 13.17
N LEU A 135 -13.11 -2.58 12.03
CA LEU A 135 -14.33 -2.40 11.24
C LEU A 135 -15.59 -2.67 12.08
N VAL A 136 -15.69 -3.85 12.70
CA VAL A 136 -16.85 -4.24 13.54
C VAL A 136 -17.03 -3.27 14.71
N ASN A 137 -15.95 -2.98 15.44
CA ASN A 137 -16.00 -2.03 16.55
C ASN A 137 -16.50 -0.64 16.11
N PHE A 138 -16.13 -0.20 14.90
CA PHE A 138 -16.60 1.08 14.36
C PHE A 138 -18.09 1.04 14.01
N LEU A 139 -18.54 -0.03 13.32
CA LEU A 139 -19.94 -0.19 12.94
C LEU A 139 -20.86 -0.24 14.17
N GLU A 140 -20.46 -0.99 15.20
CA GLU A 140 -21.22 -1.10 16.47
C GLU A 140 -21.30 0.23 17.20
N LYS A 141 -20.17 0.97 17.31
CA LYS A 141 -20.15 2.30 17.93
C LYS A 141 -21.06 3.30 17.23
N ASN A 142 -21.16 3.21 15.90
CA ASN A 142 -22.02 4.08 15.10
C ASN A 142 -23.44 3.53 14.92
N LYS A 143 -23.80 2.43 15.58
CA LYS A 143 -25.11 1.76 15.49
C LYS A 143 -25.52 1.45 14.04
N ILE A 144 -24.56 1.08 13.20
CA ILE A 144 -24.81 0.70 11.81
C ILE A 144 -25.11 -0.79 11.79
N ASP A 145 -26.31 -1.17 11.32
CA ASP A 145 -26.66 -2.58 11.16
C ASP A 145 -25.87 -3.21 9.99
N TYR A 146 -25.17 -4.30 10.29
CA TYR A 146 -24.39 -5.07 9.34
C TYR A 146 -24.78 -6.56 9.32
N SER A 147 -25.90 -6.91 9.97
CA SER A 147 -26.40 -8.29 10.10
C SER A 147 -26.48 -9.03 8.76
N ALA A 148 -27.00 -8.36 7.72
CA ALA A 148 -27.09 -8.89 6.36
C ALA A 148 -25.72 -9.25 5.73
N TYR A 149 -24.63 -8.65 6.22
CA TYR A 149 -23.29 -8.77 5.66
C TYR A 149 -22.34 -9.63 6.51
N GLN A 150 -22.83 -10.26 7.58
CA GLN A 150 -22.00 -11.12 8.45
C GLN A 150 -21.25 -12.22 7.69
N HIS A 151 -21.83 -12.72 6.60
CA HIS A 151 -21.21 -13.73 5.73
C HIS A 151 -19.92 -13.24 5.03
N LEU A 152 -19.73 -11.93 4.88
CA LEU A 152 -18.56 -11.32 4.24
C LEU A 152 -17.33 -11.23 5.16
N PHE A 153 -17.49 -11.45 6.47
CA PHE A 153 -16.41 -11.39 7.45
C PHE A 153 -15.60 -12.69 7.58
N LYS A 154 -16.02 -13.77 6.90
CA LYS A 154 -15.28 -15.04 6.83
C LYS A 154 -13.95 -14.86 6.13
#